data_AF-S8DXP5-F1
#
_entry.id   AF-S8DXP5-F1
#
_cell.length_a   1.000
_cell.length_b   1.000
_cell.length_c   1.000
_cell.angle_alpha   90.00
_cell.angle_beta   90.00
_cell.angle_gamma   90.00
#
_symmetry.space_group_name_H-M   'P 1'
#
loop_
_entity.id
_entity.type
_entity.pdbx_description
1 polymer ?
#
loop_
_entity_poly.entity_id
_entity_poly.type
_entity_poly.pdbx_seq_one_letter_code
_entity_poly.pdbx_strand_id
1 'polypeptide(L)'
;MCECCGTSTTSSASSSSQTNSAPPLSIDRDARLLEEEIVSELADGVFTDVPGFLEAMFPVENDLLDKVMKKASSKRCGLYDTSNKRWANYPVDPATHEKHLYRPFVELVRSISGCIPAGKRNKVQWHDRHDHAPLSLDPCASKIRPDIVATLGEGVERVGMDVAGGFPWSRILVPIEIKKQKHESKNESDRPALLQLLTYMRTMFHEAVDRSFVLGIVLAHTKMSVYVADRTGVLGSEIFDIHKDAEALTRVVVGICTMSPAQLGWDTSMSIIKEQERYSKGFLQRWKPTLSYQVPYNTKQEDHYWVIDMPKPKGETDSEYGVMDDNATERFVLFKALNLQRGQVIRGRATRIWKAWRYDDLLLPPEERKLFIVKDSWRDADRRLEGEFYKQIGHVPGVAVMRSYGVVHVDKEADTVASRIRRGLSVHAKPRCINAAQQKMKAEAIPTSTPGKSWGSTTDYSMLIDYLPFMEVEERTPRGKVHSRLVLESYGWPLKMALTPLELVQAMKDAVAGHWAAYRRGVVHRDLSEGNLLITGSDVPGLRAMIIDFDYAKFLGDPTLADDLISVR
;
A
#
# COMPACT_ATOMS: atom_id res chain seq x y z
N MET A 1 74.18 30.75 42.03
CA MET A 1 74.90 31.37 40.91
C MET A 1 74.03 31.23 39.67
N CYS A 2 73.80 32.38 39.03
CA CYS A 2 73.30 32.62 37.68
C CYS A 2 71.88 32.21 37.27
N GLU A 3 71.05 33.25 37.28
CA GLU A 3 69.96 33.59 36.35
C GLU A 3 70.28 33.31 34.87
N CYS A 4 69.23 33.03 34.06
CA CYS A 4 68.78 33.96 33.01
C CYS A 4 67.52 33.47 32.25
N CYS A 5 66.43 34.22 32.46
CA CYS A 5 65.40 34.74 31.51
C CYS A 5 64.81 33.91 30.36
N GLY A 6 63.48 33.96 30.24
CA GLY A 6 62.77 33.85 28.95
C GLY A 6 61.29 33.48 29.03
N THR A 7 60.42 34.49 29.05
CA THR A 7 58.95 34.44 29.08
C THR A 7 58.27 33.59 27.99
N SER A 8 57.24 32.81 28.34
CA SER A 8 56.09 32.56 27.46
C SER A 8 54.80 32.19 28.23
N THR A 9 53.77 32.98 27.93
CA THR A 9 52.32 32.89 28.19
C THR A 9 51.73 31.58 28.71
N THR A 10 51.03 31.67 29.84
CA THR A 10 50.07 30.69 30.36
C THR A 10 48.72 30.78 29.63
N SER A 11 48.24 29.66 29.10
CA SER A 11 46.81 29.50 28.75
C SER A 11 46.27 28.24 29.42
N SER A 12 45.18 28.43 30.15
CA SER A 12 44.50 27.44 30.99
C SER A 12 43.73 26.44 30.12
N ALA A 13 44.06 25.16 30.25
CA ALA A 13 43.32 24.06 29.65
C ALA A 13 42.04 23.77 30.47
N SER A 14 40.87 24.06 29.89
CA SER A 14 39.58 23.59 30.37
C SER A 14 39.23 22.25 29.70
N SER A 15 39.02 21.22 30.52
CA SER A 15 38.62 19.89 30.11
C SER A 15 37.16 19.90 29.61
N SER A 16 36.95 19.65 28.32
CA SER A 16 35.62 19.36 27.76
C SER A 16 35.42 17.84 27.68
N SER A 17 34.38 17.37 28.37
CA SER A 17 33.89 16.00 28.32
C SER A 17 33.26 15.71 26.96
N GLN A 18 33.99 15.01 26.09
CA GLN A 18 33.44 14.45 24.87
C GLN A 18 32.47 13.32 25.21
N THR A 19 31.18 13.60 25.08
CA THR A 19 30.14 12.58 24.99
C THR A 19 30.27 11.91 23.61
N ASN A 20 30.66 10.64 23.59
CA ASN A 20 30.61 9.79 22.40
C ASN A 20 29.14 9.59 21.99
N SER A 21 28.59 10.54 21.25
CA SER A 21 27.36 10.34 20.49
C SER A 21 27.73 9.54 19.24
N ALA A 22 27.13 8.36 19.09
CA ALA A 22 27.15 7.66 17.82
C ALA A 22 26.57 8.60 16.74
N PRO A 23 27.19 8.70 15.56
CA PRO A 23 26.66 9.56 14.51
C PRO A 23 25.24 9.10 14.16
N PRO A 24 24.30 10.03 13.90
CA PRO A 24 22.98 9.65 13.43
C PRO A 24 23.15 8.87 12.12
N LEU A 25 22.57 7.67 12.06
CA LEU A 25 22.45 6.89 10.83
C LEU A 25 21.66 7.72 9.82
N SER A 26 22.37 8.47 8.96
CA SER A 26 21.79 9.14 7.80
C SER A 26 21.47 8.07 6.74
N ILE A 27 20.34 7.39 6.90
CA ILE A 27 19.80 6.52 5.85
C ILE A 27 18.92 7.41 4.98
N ASP A 28 19.55 8.25 4.16
CA ASP A 28 18.85 8.80 3.00
C ASP A 28 18.63 7.60 2.07
N ARG A 29 17.39 7.07 2.02
CA ARG A 29 17.09 5.95 1.11
C ARG A 29 17.24 6.46 -0.32
N ASP A 30 18.34 6.08 -0.96
CA ASP A 30 18.59 6.37 -2.37
C ASP A 30 17.38 5.87 -3.18
N ALA A 31 16.82 6.75 -4.01
CA ALA A 31 15.70 6.43 -4.89
C ALA A 31 16.00 5.20 -5.78
N ARG A 32 17.27 4.92 -6.08
CA ARG A 32 17.69 3.71 -6.80
C ARG A 32 17.46 2.42 -6.03
N LEU A 33 17.76 2.40 -4.72
CA LEU A 33 17.51 1.23 -3.87
C LEU A 33 16.01 0.93 -3.79
N LEU A 34 15.18 1.98 -3.72
CA LEU A 34 13.73 1.82 -3.75
C LEU A 34 13.24 1.20 -5.07
N GLU A 35 13.80 1.62 -6.19
CA GLU A 35 13.47 1.05 -7.51
C GLU A 35 13.88 -0.43 -7.60
N GLU A 36 15.08 -0.79 -7.13
CA GLU A 36 15.54 -2.18 -7.09
C GLU A 36 14.63 -3.07 -6.23
N GLU A 37 14.20 -2.57 -5.06
CA GLU A 37 13.23 -3.26 -4.22
C GLU A 37 11.89 -3.48 -4.96
N ILE A 38 11.39 -2.46 -5.66
CA ILE A 38 10.13 -2.55 -6.42
C ILE A 38 10.26 -3.56 -7.56
N VAL A 39 11.36 -3.52 -8.31
CA VAL A 39 11.64 -4.46 -9.41
C VAL A 39 11.67 -5.89 -8.87
N SER A 40 12.32 -6.13 -7.74
CA SER A 40 12.37 -7.45 -7.09
C SER A 40 10.98 -7.89 -6.59
N GLU A 41 10.26 -6.99 -5.93
CA GLU A 41 8.92 -7.23 -5.37
C GLU A 41 7.89 -7.60 -6.46
N LEU A 42 7.98 -6.93 -7.61
CA LEU A 42 7.04 -7.03 -8.72
C LEU A 42 7.56 -7.83 -9.91
N ALA A 43 8.67 -8.57 -9.75
CA ALA A 43 9.40 -9.21 -10.85
C ALA A 43 8.52 -9.96 -11.87
N ASP A 44 7.43 -10.58 -11.41
CA ASP A 44 6.42 -11.28 -12.21
C ASP A 44 4.98 -10.82 -11.89
N GLY A 45 4.82 -9.68 -11.20
CA GLY A 45 3.56 -9.18 -10.66
C GLY A 45 2.86 -8.11 -11.50
N VAL A 46 3.41 -7.71 -12.66
CA VAL A 46 2.86 -6.60 -13.46
C VAL A 46 2.23 -7.14 -14.73
N PHE A 47 0.96 -6.83 -14.98
CA PHE A 47 0.22 -7.22 -16.17
C PHE A 47 -0.37 -5.95 -16.79
N THR A 48 -0.19 -5.74 -18.09
CA THR A 48 -0.68 -4.56 -18.81
C THR A 48 -1.56 -5.00 -19.96
N ASP A 49 -2.18 -4.02 -20.64
CA ASP A 49 -3.03 -4.28 -21.81
C ASP A 49 -4.18 -5.22 -21.48
N VAL A 50 -4.73 -5.10 -20.26
CA VAL A 50 -5.78 -5.97 -19.77
C VAL A 50 -7.11 -5.56 -20.43
N PRO A 51 -7.77 -6.45 -21.20
CA PRO A 51 -9.04 -6.11 -21.85
C PRO A 51 -10.16 -5.85 -20.84
N GLY A 52 -11.02 -4.86 -21.12
CA GLY A 52 -12.14 -4.50 -20.24
C GLY A 52 -11.74 -3.83 -18.92
N PHE A 53 -10.46 -3.45 -18.78
CA PHE A 53 -9.93 -2.85 -17.56
C PHE A 53 -10.67 -1.55 -17.19
N LEU A 54 -10.90 -0.65 -18.15
CA LEU A 54 -11.49 0.66 -17.87
C LEU A 54 -12.94 0.52 -17.42
N GLU A 55 -13.71 -0.39 -18.02
CA GLU A 55 -15.10 -0.68 -17.67
C GLU A 55 -15.20 -1.28 -16.26
N ALA A 56 -14.31 -2.22 -15.93
CA ALA A 56 -14.26 -2.83 -14.60
C ALA A 56 -13.83 -1.81 -13.53
N MET A 57 -12.72 -1.10 -13.75
CA MET A 57 -12.14 -0.18 -12.77
C MET A 57 -12.90 1.14 -12.64
N PHE A 58 -13.69 1.52 -13.65
CA PHE A 58 -14.54 2.71 -13.66
C PHE A 58 -15.94 2.38 -14.21
N PRO A 59 -16.81 1.75 -13.39
CA PRO A 59 -18.15 1.27 -13.76
C PRO A 59 -19.13 2.44 -13.79
N VAL A 60 -18.83 3.44 -14.61
CA VAL A 60 -19.68 4.61 -14.82
C VAL A 60 -20.86 4.21 -15.70
N GLU A 61 -22.07 4.55 -15.26
CA GLU A 61 -23.31 4.37 -16.03
C GLU A 61 -23.20 5.07 -17.40
N ASN A 62 -23.54 4.36 -18.48
CA ASN A 62 -23.46 4.91 -19.84
C ASN A 62 -24.31 6.19 -19.99
N ASP A 63 -25.49 6.27 -19.36
CA ASP A 63 -26.31 7.49 -19.35
C ASP A 63 -25.58 8.70 -18.75
N LEU A 64 -24.76 8.49 -17.72
CA LEU A 64 -23.96 9.57 -17.13
C LEU A 64 -22.83 9.99 -18.08
N LEU A 65 -22.15 9.04 -18.71
CA LEU A 65 -21.11 9.32 -19.71
C LEU A 65 -21.67 10.09 -20.89
N ASP A 66 -22.80 9.66 -21.45
CA ASP A 66 -23.48 10.32 -22.55
C ASP A 66 -23.86 11.75 -22.19
N LYS A 67 -24.38 11.97 -20.98
CA LYS A 67 -24.70 13.32 -20.49
C LYS A 67 -23.47 14.22 -20.39
N VAL A 68 -22.37 13.69 -19.86
CA VAL A 68 -21.10 14.43 -19.73
C VAL A 68 -20.52 14.73 -21.11
N MET A 69 -20.45 13.75 -22.01
CA MET A 69 -19.94 13.90 -23.37
C MET A 69 -20.79 14.86 -24.21
N LYS A 70 -22.12 14.78 -24.10
CA LYS A 70 -23.05 15.73 -24.76
C LYS A 70 -22.86 17.16 -24.25
N LYS A 71 -22.65 17.33 -22.94
CA LYS A 71 -22.36 18.65 -22.36
C LYS A 71 -21.00 19.17 -22.83
N ALA A 72 -19.95 18.35 -22.77
CA ALA A 72 -18.61 18.69 -23.21
C ALA A 72 -18.56 19.10 -24.69
N SER A 73 -19.32 18.40 -25.55
CA SER A 73 -19.40 18.66 -26.99
C SER A 73 -20.42 19.75 -27.38
N SER A 74 -21.16 20.29 -26.42
CA SER A 74 -22.18 21.31 -26.71
C SER A 74 -21.53 22.61 -27.17
N LYS A 75 -22.19 23.35 -28.08
CA LYS A 75 -21.71 24.66 -28.56
C LYS A 75 -21.43 25.66 -27.42
N ARG A 76 -22.10 25.51 -26.28
CA ARG A 76 -21.91 26.36 -25.09
C ARG A 76 -20.63 26.02 -24.34
N CYS A 77 -20.26 24.75 -24.28
CA CYS A 77 -19.10 24.29 -23.52
C CYS A 77 -17.84 24.22 -24.39
N GLY A 78 -17.97 23.71 -25.62
CA GLY A 78 -16.91 23.65 -26.62
C GLY A 78 -15.65 22.90 -26.19
N LEU A 79 -15.75 21.99 -25.21
CA LEU A 79 -14.58 21.30 -24.65
C LEU A 79 -14.07 20.20 -25.57
N TYR A 80 -14.99 19.47 -26.22
CA TYR A 80 -14.66 18.43 -27.18
C TYR A 80 -15.20 18.77 -28.56
N ASP A 81 -14.30 18.76 -29.54
CA ASP A 81 -14.61 18.91 -30.96
C ASP A 81 -14.80 17.53 -31.56
N THR A 82 -16.07 17.15 -31.73
CA THR A 82 -16.46 15.84 -32.27
C THR A 82 -16.07 15.63 -33.73
N SER A 83 -15.92 16.72 -34.50
CA SER A 83 -15.57 16.63 -35.92
C SER A 83 -14.10 16.28 -36.11
N ASN A 84 -13.23 16.93 -35.32
CA ASN A 84 -11.79 16.69 -35.36
C ASN A 84 -11.32 15.65 -34.33
N LYS A 85 -12.24 15.08 -33.55
CA LYS A 85 -11.98 14.15 -32.44
C LYS A 85 -10.86 14.64 -31.51
N ARG A 86 -11.03 15.85 -30.97
CA ARG A 86 -10.00 16.51 -30.15
C ARG A 86 -10.57 17.31 -28.98
N TRP A 87 -9.78 17.39 -27.91
CA TRP A 87 -10.07 18.25 -26.78
C TRP A 87 -9.48 19.62 -27.05
N ALA A 88 -10.30 20.67 -26.98
CA ALA A 88 -9.93 22.01 -27.44
C ALA A 88 -8.73 22.61 -26.69
N ASN A 89 -8.57 22.26 -25.41
CA ASN A 89 -7.59 22.86 -24.50
C ASN A 89 -6.41 21.94 -24.17
N TYR A 90 -6.19 20.88 -24.94
CA TYR A 90 -5.03 20.00 -24.77
C TYR A 90 -4.14 19.98 -26.02
N PRO A 91 -2.80 20.05 -25.89
CA PRO A 91 -1.91 20.13 -27.04
C PRO A 91 -1.99 18.91 -27.97
N VAL A 92 -2.10 19.17 -29.27
CA VAL A 92 -2.09 18.13 -30.32
C VAL A 92 -0.68 17.91 -30.86
N ASP A 93 0.10 18.98 -30.96
CA ASP A 93 1.49 18.89 -31.40
C ASP A 93 2.39 18.37 -30.26
N PRO A 94 3.42 17.55 -30.56
CA PRO A 94 4.37 17.06 -29.55
C PRO A 94 4.96 18.22 -28.74
N ALA A 95 4.76 18.17 -27.42
CA ALA A 95 5.29 19.20 -26.55
C ALA A 95 6.82 19.14 -26.52
N THR A 96 7.47 20.30 -26.65
CA THR A 96 8.93 20.41 -26.55
C THR A 96 9.45 20.02 -25.17
N HIS A 97 8.63 20.25 -24.12
CA HIS A 97 8.94 19.93 -22.73
C HIS A 97 7.70 19.38 -22.00
N GLU A 98 7.91 18.46 -21.07
CA GLU A 98 6.86 17.83 -20.24
C GLU A 98 6.05 18.87 -19.47
N LYS A 99 6.70 19.91 -18.96
CA LYS A 99 6.05 21.02 -18.24
C LYS A 99 4.93 21.72 -19.01
N HIS A 100 4.94 21.66 -20.33
CA HIS A 100 3.88 22.24 -21.16
C HIS A 100 2.62 21.38 -21.18
N LEU A 101 2.65 20.17 -20.62
CA LEU A 101 1.52 19.24 -20.54
C LEU A 101 0.81 19.28 -19.18
N TYR A 102 1.50 19.70 -18.11
CA TYR A 102 0.96 19.61 -16.75
C TYR A 102 -0.31 20.45 -16.57
N ARG A 103 -0.19 21.77 -16.77
CA ARG A 103 -1.33 22.70 -16.64
C ARG A 103 -2.48 22.37 -17.60
N PRO A 104 -2.24 22.14 -18.92
CA PRO A 104 -3.32 21.75 -19.82
C PRO A 104 -4.05 20.48 -19.40
N PHE A 105 -3.33 19.46 -18.90
CA PHE A 105 -3.98 18.23 -18.42
C PHE A 105 -4.87 18.51 -17.21
N VAL A 106 -4.39 19.27 -16.22
CA VAL A 106 -5.17 19.65 -15.04
C VAL A 106 -6.42 20.45 -15.42
N GLU A 107 -6.31 21.40 -16.33
CA GLU A 107 -7.43 22.18 -16.83
C GLU A 107 -8.44 21.31 -17.59
N LEU A 108 -7.96 20.35 -18.40
CA LEU A 108 -8.81 19.39 -19.10
C LEU A 108 -9.63 18.54 -18.14
N VAL A 109 -9.00 17.85 -17.18
CA VAL A 109 -9.71 16.96 -16.25
C VAL A 109 -10.65 17.74 -15.33
N ARG A 110 -10.30 18.98 -14.93
CA ARG A 110 -11.21 19.87 -14.19
C ARG A 110 -12.42 20.28 -15.03
N SER A 111 -12.23 20.54 -16.32
CA SER A 111 -13.32 20.90 -17.24
C SER A 111 -14.29 19.74 -17.47
N ILE A 112 -13.77 18.52 -17.65
CA ILE A 112 -14.57 17.29 -17.70
C ILE A 112 -15.31 17.09 -16.37
N SER A 113 -14.63 17.28 -15.23
CA SER A 113 -15.25 17.18 -13.90
C SER A 113 -16.39 18.20 -13.70
N GLY A 114 -16.29 19.40 -14.30
CA GLY A 114 -17.34 20.43 -14.29
C GLY A 114 -18.55 20.09 -15.17
N CYS A 115 -18.43 19.09 -16.06
CA CYS A 115 -19.54 18.58 -16.84
C CYS A 115 -20.44 17.62 -16.05
N ILE A 116 -19.94 17.05 -14.95
CA ILE A 116 -20.68 16.13 -14.07
C ILE A 116 -21.80 16.89 -13.33
N PRO A 117 -23.03 16.35 -13.24
CA PRO A 117 -24.08 16.93 -12.41
C PRO A 117 -23.64 17.10 -10.95
N ALA A 118 -23.87 18.27 -10.35
CA ALA A 118 -23.35 18.61 -9.02
C ALA A 118 -23.71 17.59 -7.93
N GLY A 119 -24.93 17.01 -7.97
CA GLY A 119 -25.37 16.00 -6.99
C GLY A 119 -24.74 14.62 -7.14
N LYS A 120 -24.06 14.32 -8.26
CA LYS A 120 -23.34 13.05 -8.47
C LYS A 120 -21.83 13.17 -8.23
N ARG A 121 -21.29 14.39 -8.12
CA ARG A 121 -19.86 14.63 -8.04
C ARG A 121 -19.35 14.52 -6.60
N ASN A 122 -18.28 13.76 -6.39
CA ASN A 122 -17.54 13.72 -5.14
C ASN A 122 -16.60 14.94 -4.99
N LYS A 123 -15.83 14.99 -3.90
CA LYS A 123 -14.94 16.13 -3.58
C LYS A 123 -13.53 16.00 -4.17
N VAL A 124 -13.36 15.33 -5.32
CA VAL A 124 -12.04 15.21 -5.95
C VAL A 124 -11.56 16.53 -6.54
N GLN A 125 -10.28 16.80 -6.31
CA GLN A 125 -9.54 17.94 -6.86
C GLN A 125 -8.25 17.47 -7.53
N TRP A 126 -7.87 18.13 -8.61
CA TRP A 126 -6.68 17.81 -9.41
C TRP A 126 -5.64 18.93 -9.25
N HIS A 127 -4.38 18.59 -9.03
CA HIS A 127 -3.32 19.55 -8.70
C HIS A 127 -2.04 19.26 -9.47
N ASP A 128 -1.45 20.32 -10.05
CA ASP A 128 -0.11 20.30 -10.61
C ASP A 128 0.92 20.39 -9.46
N ARG A 129 1.84 19.42 -9.37
CA ARG A 129 2.77 19.22 -8.24
C ARG A 129 4.19 18.87 -8.64
N HIS A 130 4.56 18.98 -9.92
CA HIS A 130 5.89 18.63 -10.43
C HIS A 130 7.07 19.26 -9.63
N ASP A 131 6.89 20.47 -9.11
CA ASP A 131 7.92 21.17 -8.35
C ASP A 131 7.91 20.89 -6.83
N HIS A 132 6.90 20.20 -6.29
CA HIS A 132 6.67 20.09 -4.84
C HIS A 132 6.50 18.64 -4.38
N ALA A 133 7.49 18.13 -3.64
CA ALA A 133 7.37 16.84 -2.96
C ALA A 133 6.19 16.84 -1.96
N PRO A 134 5.39 15.75 -1.90
CA PRO A 134 4.40 15.59 -0.85
C PRO A 134 5.06 15.50 0.54
N LEU A 135 4.31 15.90 1.58
CA LEU A 135 4.74 15.76 2.98
C LEU A 135 4.74 14.29 3.38
N SER A 136 5.72 13.92 4.18
CA SER A 136 5.91 12.59 4.74
C SER A 136 6.05 12.71 6.25
N LEU A 137 5.43 11.81 7.00
CA LEU A 137 5.72 11.68 8.43
C LEU A 137 7.02 10.91 8.68
N ASP A 138 7.45 10.12 7.71
CA ASP A 138 8.75 9.46 7.73
C ASP A 138 9.87 10.46 7.39
N PRO A 139 10.76 10.80 8.34
CA PRO A 139 11.86 11.73 8.11
C PRO A 139 12.92 11.18 7.15
N CYS A 140 12.91 9.86 6.90
CA CYS A 140 13.80 9.17 5.98
C CYS A 140 13.18 8.94 4.60
N ALA A 141 11.97 9.44 4.34
CA ALA A 141 11.31 9.30 3.04
C ALA A 141 12.08 10.04 1.94
N SER A 142 12.29 9.34 0.82
CA SER A 142 12.86 9.92 -0.39
C SER A 142 11.98 11.08 -0.90
N LYS A 143 12.60 12.19 -1.34
CA LYS A 143 11.91 13.41 -1.84
C LYS A 143 11.39 13.26 -3.27
N ILE A 144 10.63 12.20 -3.49
CA ILE A 144 10.03 11.84 -4.78
C ILE A 144 8.82 12.76 -5.07
N ARG A 145 8.58 13.07 -6.34
CA ARG A 145 7.60 14.10 -6.77
C ARG A 145 6.72 13.60 -7.90
N PRO A 146 5.45 13.25 -7.63
CA PRO A 146 4.47 13.05 -8.69
C PRO A 146 4.22 14.35 -9.47
N ASP A 147 4.09 14.26 -10.80
CA ASP A 147 3.86 15.44 -11.64
C ASP A 147 2.49 16.07 -11.35
N ILE A 148 1.46 15.24 -11.31
CA ILE A 148 0.08 15.64 -11.02
C ILE A 148 -0.50 14.68 -9.99
N VAL A 149 -1.35 15.20 -9.11
CA VAL A 149 -2.09 14.38 -8.14
C VAL A 149 -3.58 14.73 -8.15
N ALA A 150 -4.43 13.71 -8.03
CA ALA A 150 -5.79 13.88 -7.55
C ALA A 150 -5.81 13.74 -6.03
N THR A 151 -6.65 14.50 -5.33
CA THR A 151 -6.90 14.39 -3.88
C THR A 151 -8.41 14.36 -3.60
N LEU A 152 -8.82 13.84 -2.44
CA LEU A 152 -10.23 13.78 -1.99
C LEU A 152 -10.40 14.52 -0.66
N GLY A 153 -11.29 15.53 -0.59
CA GLY A 153 -11.60 16.25 0.65
C GLY A 153 -11.95 17.72 0.45
N GLU A 154 -12.53 18.37 1.48
CA GLU A 154 -12.69 19.84 1.46
C GLU A 154 -11.34 20.52 1.58
N GLY A 155 -11.07 21.42 0.63
CA GLY A 155 -10.06 22.45 0.63
C GLY A 155 -9.00 22.37 1.73
N VAL A 156 -7.83 21.87 1.32
CA VAL A 156 -6.50 22.46 1.54
C VAL A 156 -6.51 23.94 1.97
N GLU A 157 -7.46 24.73 1.49
CA GLU A 157 -7.70 26.13 1.83
C GLU A 157 -8.01 26.40 3.31
N ARG A 158 -8.38 25.39 4.12
CA ARG A 158 -8.51 25.53 5.59
C ARG A 158 -7.30 25.05 6.38
N VAL A 159 -6.25 24.56 5.72
CA VAL A 159 -4.93 24.48 6.35
C VAL A 159 -4.42 25.91 6.37
N GLY A 160 -4.40 26.52 7.56
CA GLY A 160 -4.01 27.91 7.75
C GLY A 160 -2.80 28.28 6.89
N MET A 161 -2.93 29.40 6.19
CA MET A 161 -1.79 30.14 5.66
C MET A 161 -0.68 30.14 6.72
N ASP A 162 0.55 29.83 6.29
CA ASP A 162 1.79 29.67 7.07
C ASP A 162 2.23 28.22 7.39
N VAL A 163 2.52 27.39 6.36
CA VAL A 163 3.80 26.65 6.21
C VAL A 163 3.89 26.11 4.77
N ALA A 164 4.83 26.58 3.95
CA ALA A 164 5.43 25.94 2.75
C ALA A 164 4.73 24.72 2.05
N GLY A 165 3.44 24.79 1.71
CA GLY A 165 2.86 24.31 0.44
C GLY A 165 2.74 22.81 0.11
N GLY A 166 2.91 21.88 1.05
CA GLY A 166 2.90 20.42 0.79
C GLY A 166 1.54 19.71 0.98
N PHE A 167 1.14 18.79 0.07
CA PHE A 167 0.13 17.77 0.35
C PHE A 167 0.78 16.56 1.01
N PRO A 168 0.24 15.96 2.07
CA PRO A 168 0.77 14.71 2.57
C PRO A 168 0.48 13.53 1.63
N TRP A 169 1.41 12.58 1.55
CA TRP A 169 1.24 11.33 0.79
C TRP A 169 -0.06 10.59 1.15
N SER A 170 -0.45 10.63 2.43
CA SER A 170 -1.68 10.01 2.94
C SER A 170 -2.98 10.58 2.36
N ARG A 171 -2.94 11.74 1.66
CA ARG A 171 -4.11 12.40 1.07
C ARG A 171 -4.14 12.35 -0.46
N ILE A 172 -3.12 11.78 -1.08
CA ILE A 172 -3.10 11.57 -2.51
C ILE A 172 -4.10 10.45 -2.85
N LEU A 173 -4.98 10.74 -3.80
CA LEU A 173 -5.93 9.79 -4.36
C LEU A 173 -5.28 8.99 -5.50
N VAL A 174 -4.86 9.71 -6.56
CA VAL A 174 -4.28 9.14 -7.78
C VAL A 174 -3.03 9.95 -8.10
N PRO A 175 -1.82 9.36 -8.10
CA PRO A 175 -0.64 9.99 -8.67
C PRO A 175 -0.62 9.81 -10.19
N ILE A 176 -0.08 10.79 -10.89
CA ILE A 176 0.01 10.82 -12.34
C ILE A 176 1.45 11.15 -12.73
N GLU A 177 2.01 10.33 -13.61
CA GLU A 177 3.31 10.56 -14.23
C GLU A 177 3.10 11.01 -15.67
N ILE A 178 3.75 12.09 -16.06
CA ILE A 178 3.60 12.73 -17.36
C ILE A 178 4.93 12.63 -18.10
N LYS A 179 4.90 12.06 -19.31
CA LYS A 179 6.06 12.03 -20.21
C LYS A 179 5.80 12.81 -21.48
N LYS A 180 6.88 13.31 -22.10
CA LYS A 180 6.81 13.83 -23.48
C LYS A 180 6.77 12.67 -24.47
N GLN A 181 6.18 12.89 -25.63
CA GLN A 181 6.32 11.97 -26.75
C GLN A 181 7.79 12.02 -27.22
N LYS A 182 8.53 10.92 -27.08
CA LYS A 182 9.91 10.90 -27.57
C LYS A 182 9.93 10.55 -29.06
N HIS A 183 10.52 11.43 -29.86
CA HIS A 183 11.02 11.10 -31.18
C HIS A 183 12.39 10.44 -31.01
N GLU A 184 12.47 9.12 -31.17
CA GLU A 184 13.67 8.30 -31.48
C GLU A 184 15.04 8.66 -30.84
N SER A 185 15.11 9.38 -29.72
CA SER A 185 16.37 9.78 -29.11
C SER A 185 16.84 8.76 -28.06
N LYS A 186 18.03 8.21 -28.33
CA LYS A 186 18.79 7.20 -27.58
C LYS A 186 19.36 7.69 -26.24
N ASN A 187 18.62 8.45 -25.45
CA ASN A 187 19.08 8.77 -24.10
C ASN A 187 18.66 7.65 -23.14
N GLU A 188 19.63 6.78 -22.80
CA GLU A 188 19.54 5.67 -21.84
C GLU A 188 19.23 6.12 -20.39
N SER A 189 19.16 7.43 -20.10
CA SER A 189 19.01 7.97 -18.73
C SER A 189 17.56 8.16 -18.26
N ASP A 190 16.57 8.03 -19.14
CA ASP A 190 15.17 8.31 -18.78
C ASP A 190 14.53 7.08 -18.13
N ARG A 191 14.09 7.24 -16.88
CA ARG A 191 13.40 6.21 -16.11
C ARG A 191 12.08 5.80 -16.80
N PRO A 192 11.71 4.50 -16.83
CA PRO A 192 10.39 4.09 -17.31
C PRO A 192 9.28 4.78 -16.51
N ALA A 193 8.28 5.33 -17.20
CA ALA A 193 7.22 6.10 -16.56
C ALA A 193 6.42 5.22 -15.57
N LEU A 194 6.15 3.97 -15.95
CA LEU A 194 5.53 3.01 -15.04
C LEU A 194 6.37 2.76 -13.78
N LEU A 195 7.68 2.54 -13.89
CA LEU A 195 8.53 2.29 -12.72
C LEU A 195 8.49 3.50 -11.76
N GLN A 196 8.55 4.71 -12.31
CA GLN A 196 8.44 5.95 -11.54
C GLN A 196 7.06 6.07 -10.86
N LEU A 197 5.97 5.79 -11.57
CA LEU A 197 4.61 5.76 -11.01
C LEU A 197 4.50 4.75 -9.86
N LEU A 198 5.14 3.58 -9.99
CA LEU A 198 5.13 2.53 -8.96
C LEU A 198 5.87 2.95 -7.69
N THR A 199 6.90 3.80 -7.79
CA THR A 199 7.51 4.40 -6.60
C THR A 199 6.50 5.22 -5.81
N TYR A 200 5.68 6.03 -6.49
CA TYR A 200 4.63 6.84 -5.85
C TYR A 200 3.59 5.96 -5.17
N MET A 201 3.11 4.92 -5.86
CA MET A 201 2.10 4.01 -5.32
C MET A 201 2.61 3.25 -4.08
N ARG A 202 3.87 2.80 -4.09
CA ARG A 202 4.49 2.13 -2.94
C ARG A 202 4.62 3.09 -1.75
N THR A 203 5.04 4.34 -1.98
CA THR A 203 5.08 5.37 -0.93
C THR A 203 3.69 5.67 -0.37
N MET A 204 2.65 5.69 -1.21
CA MET A 204 1.27 5.84 -0.73
C MET A 204 0.84 4.69 0.17
N PHE A 205 1.23 3.44 -0.09
CA PHE A 205 0.93 2.33 0.82
C PHE A 205 1.68 2.39 2.16
N HIS A 206 2.86 3.03 2.18
CA HIS A 206 3.61 3.32 3.41
C HIS A 206 2.93 4.37 4.27
N GLU A 207 2.56 5.50 3.65
CA GLU A 207 2.05 6.70 4.33
C GLU A 207 0.53 6.65 4.61
N ALA A 208 -0.23 5.88 3.82
CA ALA A 208 -1.68 5.74 3.95
C ALA A 208 -2.01 4.31 4.39
N VAL A 209 -2.06 4.08 5.71
CA VAL A 209 -2.32 2.74 6.25
C VAL A 209 -3.74 2.24 5.95
N ASP A 210 -4.69 3.11 5.64
CA ASP A 210 -6.06 2.78 5.25
C ASP A 210 -6.25 2.64 3.73
N ARG A 211 -5.21 2.21 3.01
CA ARG A 211 -5.28 1.90 1.57
C ARG A 211 -5.29 0.40 1.28
N SER A 212 -6.39 -0.07 0.68
CA SER A 212 -6.49 -1.42 0.12
C SER A 212 -5.81 -1.52 -1.25
N PHE A 213 -5.96 -0.50 -2.10
CA PHE A 213 -5.31 -0.39 -3.42
C PHE A 213 -5.10 1.07 -3.82
N VAL A 214 -4.29 1.29 -4.87
CA VAL A 214 -3.99 2.62 -5.42
C VAL A 214 -4.21 2.60 -6.93
N LEU A 215 -4.93 3.60 -7.44
CA LEU A 215 -5.05 3.89 -8.87
C LEU A 215 -3.95 4.88 -9.28
N GLY A 216 -3.41 4.75 -10.48
CA GLY A 216 -2.45 5.72 -11.02
C GLY A 216 -2.51 5.80 -12.54
N ILE A 217 -1.93 6.86 -13.07
CA ILE A 217 -2.03 7.19 -14.50
C ILE A 217 -0.64 7.50 -15.03
N VAL A 218 -0.32 6.94 -16.20
CA VAL A 218 0.76 7.46 -17.04
C VAL A 218 0.12 8.15 -18.23
N LEU A 219 0.55 9.37 -18.51
CA LEU A 219 0.17 10.12 -19.71
C LEU A 219 1.43 10.58 -20.44
N ALA A 220 1.64 10.03 -21.61
CA ALA A 220 2.73 10.39 -22.49
C ALA A 220 2.19 11.19 -23.67
N HIS A 221 2.28 12.51 -23.57
CA HIS A 221 1.64 13.45 -24.49
C HIS A 221 0.14 13.14 -24.64
N THR A 222 -0.29 12.50 -25.73
CA THR A 222 -1.70 12.13 -25.96
C THR A 222 -2.05 10.70 -25.58
N LYS A 223 -1.05 9.86 -25.27
CA LYS A 223 -1.24 8.44 -24.97
C LYS A 223 -1.35 8.22 -23.47
N MET A 224 -2.44 7.61 -23.04
CA MET A 224 -2.74 7.39 -21.64
C MET A 224 -2.93 5.90 -21.34
N SER A 225 -2.43 5.49 -20.18
CA SER A 225 -2.67 4.18 -19.59
C SER A 225 -3.00 4.35 -18.11
N VAL A 226 -3.91 3.53 -17.61
CA VAL A 226 -4.37 3.57 -16.22
C VAL A 226 -3.98 2.28 -15.52
N TYR A 227 -3.53 2.38 -14.29
CA TYR A 227 -3.02 1.27 -13.51
C TYR A 227 -3.72 1.15 -12.16
N VAL A 228 -3.83 -0.07 -11.67
CA VAL A 228 -4.17 -0.36 -10.27
C VAL A 228 -3.05 -1.19 -9.65
N ALA A 229 -2.46 -0.67 -8.57
CA ALA A 229 -1.62 -1.43 -7.68
C ALA A 229 -2.48 -1.98 -6.55
N ASP A 230 -2.62 -3.30 -6.51
CA ASP A 230 -3.31 -4.05 -5.46
C ASP A 230 -2.30 -4.87 -4.65
N ARG A 231 -2.75 -5.85 -3.86
CA ARG A 231 -1.87 -6.64 -2.99
C ARG A 231 -1.21 -7.87 -3.64
N THR A 232 -1.52 -8.11 -4.90
CA THR A 232 -1.01 -9.23 -5.71
C THR A 232 -0.10 -8.77 -6.84
N GLY A 233 -0.02 -7.45 -7.08
CA GLY A 233 0.77 -6.85 -8.14
C GLY A 233 0.11 -5.62 -8.74
N VAL A 234 0.33 -5.42 -10.04
CA VAL A 234 -0.14 -4.26 -10.79
C VAL A 234 -0.87 -4.74 -12.03
N LEU A 235 -2.06 -4.17 -12.28
CA LEU A 235 -2.78 -4.33 -13.53
C LEU A 235 -2.85 -2.99 -14.27
N GLY A 236 -2.73 -3.01 -15.59
CA GLY A 236 -2.81 -1.82 -16.45
C GLY A 236 -3.81 -1.98 -17.59
N SER A 237 -4.46 -0.88 -17.98
CA SER A 237 -5.29 -0.80 -19.18
C SER A 237 -4.48 -0.97 -20.46
N GLU A 238 -5.17 -1.17 -21.57
CA GLU A 238 -4.62 -0.85 -22.89
C GLU A 238 -4.29 0.65 -22.98
N ILE A 239 -3.30 0.99 -23.80
CA ILE A 239 -2.94 2.38 -24.08
C ILE A 239 -3.95 2.97 -25.06
N PHE A 240 -4.55 4.10 -24.70
CA PHE A 240 -5.50 4.81 -25.55
C PHE A 240 -5.06 6.27 -25.80
N ASP A 241 -5.57 6.85 -26.88
CA ASP A 241 -5.30 8.23 -27.26
C ASP A 241 -6.41 9.12 -26.70
N ILE A 242 -6.08 10.06 -25.81
CA ILE A 242 -7.08 10.83 -25.08
C ILE A 242 -7.95 11.72 -25.99
N HIS A 243 -7.46 12.07 -27.19
CA HIS A 243 -8.22 12.84 -28.16
C HIS A 243 -9.16 11.94 -28.96
N LYS A 244 -8.61 10.86 -29.51
CA LYS A 244 -9.38 9.95 -30.38
C LYS A 244 -10.40 9.12 -29.60
N ASP A 245 -10.05 8.75 -28.37
CA ASP A 245 -10.88 8.00 -27.44
C ASP A 245 -11.26 8.88 -26.24
N ALA A 246 -12.07 9.89 -26.53
CA ALA A 246 -12.56 10.82 -25.54
C ALA A 246 -13.52 10.17 -24.53
N GLU A 247 -14.18 9.08 -24.92
CA GLU A 247 -15.05 8.32 -24.01
C GLU A 247 -14.21 7.62 -22.94
N ALA A 248 -13.11 6.95 -23.30
CA ALA A 248 -12.20 6.33 -22.33
C ALA A 248 -11.64 7.35 -21.32
N LEU A 249 -11.14 8.51 -21.77
CA LEU A 249 -10.69 9.57 -20.87
C LEU A 249 -11.84 10.03 -19.95
N THR A 250 -13.02 10.24 -20.51
CA THR A 250 -14.19 10.70 -19.75
C THR A 250 -14.61 9.67 -18.72
N ARG A 251 -14.59 8.38 -19.05
CA ARG A 251 -14.89 7.28 -18.13
C ARG A 251 -13.95 7.27 -16.93
N VAL A 252 -12.64 7.44 -17.14
CA VAL A 252 -11.65 7.52 -16.06
C VAL A 252 -11.91 8.74 -15.17
N VAL A 253 -12.06 9.93 -15.75
CA VAL A 253 -12.23 11.17 -14.97
C VAL A 253 -13.56 11.18 -14.21
N VAL A 254 -14.65 10.78 -14.88
CA VAL A 254 -15.99 10.70 -14.25
C VAL A 254 -16.01 9.63 -13.18
N GLY A 255 -15.40 8.46 -13.41
CA GLY A 255 -15.28 7.41 -12.40
C GLY A 255 -14.58 7.93 -11.14
N ILE A 256 -13.38 8.49 -11.29
CA ILE A 256 -12.63 9.07 -10.16
C ILE A 256 -13.46 10.14 -9.42
N CYS A 257 -14.23 10.95 -10.15
CA CYS A 257 -15.02 12.05 -9.59
C CYS A 257 -16.43 11.67 -9.11
N THR A 258 -16.84 10.40 -9.16
CA THR A 258 -18.20 9.96 -8.75
C THR A 258 -18.21 8.74 -7.84
N MET A 259 -17.15 7.92 -7.88
CA MET A 259 -17.03 6.71 -7.08
C MET A 259 -16.89 7.00 -5.58
N SER A 260 -17.32 6.04 -4.76
CA SER A 260 -17.21 6.08 -3.29
C SER A 260 -15.74 5.97 -2.82
N PRO A 261 -15.42 6.35 -1.57
CA PRO A 261 -14.08 6.17 -1.02
C PRO A 261 -13.58 4.71 -1.10
N ALA A 262 -14.44 3.73 -0.79
CA ALA A 262 -14.09 2.32 -0.96
C ALA A 262 -13.79 1.99 -2.43
N GLN A 263 -14.63 2.43 -3.36
CA GLN A 263 -14.40 2.21 -4.79
C GLN A 263 -13.12 2.90 -5.31
N LEU A 264 -12.61 3.90 -4.59
CA LEU A 264 -11.38 4.64 -4.86
C LEU A 264 -10.15 4.13 -4.09
N GLY A 265 -10.30 3.06 -3.32
CA GLY A 265 -9.20 2.34 -2.67
C GLY A 265 -8.99 2.60 -1.19
N TRP A 266 -9.88 3.36 -0.52
CA TRP A 266 -9.87 3.45 0.94
C TRP A 266 -10.43 2.18 1.59
N ASP A 267 -9.86 1.84 2.73
CA ASP A 267 -10.40 0.87 3.67
C ASP A 267 -11.39 1.57 4.62
N THR A 268 -12.69 1.47 4.33
CA THR A 268 -13.75 2.07 5.14
C THR A 268 -14.07 1.27 6.42
N SER A 269 -13.39 0.14 6.65
CA SER A 269 -13.46 -0.58 7.93
C SER A 269 -12.55 0.04 9.00
N MET A 270 -11.65 0.95 8.60
CA MET A 270 -10.83 1.74 9.50
C MET A 270 -11.44 3.13 9.67
N SER A 271 -11.44 3.61 10.89
CA SER A 271 -11.82 4.98 11.23
C SER A 271 -10.84 5.56 12.22
N ILE A 272 -11.02 6.82 12.58
CA ILE A 272 -10.09 7.51 13.49
C ILE A 272 -10.80 8.10 14.70
N ILE A 273 -10.08 8.16 15.81
CA ILE A 273 -10.47 8.86 17.03
C ILE A 273 -9.35 9.81 17.43
N LYS A 274 -9.70 11.05 17.78
CA LYS A 274 -8.71 12.03 18.24
C LYS A 274 -7.99 11.51 19.49
N GLU A 275 -6.67 11.64 19.51
CA GLU A 275 -5.85 11.35 20.68
C GLU A 275 -6.19 12.30 21.82
N GLN A 276 -6.40 11.76 23.02
CA GLN A 276 -6.67 12.52 24.24
C GLN A 276 -6.01 11.84 25.43
N GLU A 277 -5.55 12.65 26.39
CA GLU A 277 -5.03 12.14 27.67
C GLU A 277 -6.11 11.39 28.45
N ARG A 278 -7.35 11.88 28.42
CA ARG A 278 -8.50 11.27 29.10
C ARG A 278 -9.75 11.31 28.23
N TYR A 279 -10.44 10.17 28.14
CA TYR A 279 -11.71 10.06 27.46
C TYR A 279 -12.86 10.09 28.46
N SER A 280 -13.94 10.80 28.13
CA SER A 280 -15.18 10.76 28.91
C SER A 280 -16.21 9.86 28.23
N LYS A 281 -17.11 9.25 29.02
CA LYS A 281 -18.21 8.42 28.50
C LYS A 281 -19.05 9.17 27.48
N GLY A 282 -19.35 10.45 27.74
CA GLY A 282 -20.11 11.29 26.82
C GLY A 282 -19.37 11.59 25.52
N PHE A 283 -18.03 11.66 25.52
CA PHE A 283 -17.24 11.80 24.29
C PHE A 283 -17.32 10.54 23.45
N LEU A 284 -17.06 9.38 24.05
CA LEU A 284 -17.07 8.08 23.34
C LEU A 284 -18.47 7.73 22.79
N GLN A 285 -19.54 8.03 23.54
CA GLN A 285 -20.92 7.80 23.07
C GLN A 285 -21.34 8.68 21.89
N ARG A 286 -20.75 9.88 21.76
CA ARG A 286 -21.03 10.82 20.66
C ARG A 286 -20.07 10.68 19.49
N TRP A 287 -19.00 9.90 19.65
CA TRP A 287 -18.02 9.68 18.60
C TRP A 287 -18.69 9.05 17.38
N LYS A 288 -18.36 9.58 16.21
CA LYS A 288 -18.81 9.07 14.92
C LYS A 288 -17.58 8.62 14.15
N PRO A 289 -17.59 7.41 13.57
CA PRO A 289 -16.53 6.98 12.68
C PRO A 289 -16.29 8.00 11.57
N THR A 290 -15.05 8.47 11.46
CA THR A 290 -14.58 9.37 10.42
C THR A 290 -13.40 8.73 9.71
N LEU A 291 -13.32 8.91 8.40
CA LEU A 291 -12.20 8.45 7.59
C LEU A 291 -11.02 9.41 7.69
N SER A 292 -9.81 8.91 7.49
CA SER A 292 -8.57 9.69 7.64
C SER A 292 -8.57 10.96 6.78
N TYR A 293 -9.06 10.88 5.55
CA TYR A 293 -9.07 12.03 4.62
C TYR A 293 -10.03 13.15 5.04
N GLN A 294 -10.95 12.90 5.98
CA GLN A 294 -11.97 13.86 6.42
C GLN A 294 -11.51 14.78 7.55
N VAL A 295 -10.43 14.43 8.25
CA VAL A 295 -9.87 15.27 9.32
C VAL A 295 -8.72 16.14 8.82
N PRO A 296 -8.46 17.30 9.43
CA PRO A 296 -7.26 18.09 9.15
C PRO A 296 -5.99 17.25 9.29
N TYR A 297 -5.00 17.51 8.44
CA TYR A 297 -3.71 16.84 8.54
C TYR A 297 -2.76 17.65 9.41
N ASN A 298 -2.15 17.01 10.40
CA ASN A 298 -1.10 17.60 11.23
C ASN A 298 0.27 17.25 10.65
N THR A 299 1.07 18.27 10.35
CA THR A 299 2.37 18.12 9.68
C THR A 299 3.50 17.68 10.60
N LYS A 300 3.30 17.69 11.92
CA LYS A 300 4.32 17.35 12.91
C LYS A 300 4.18 15.94 13.47
N GLN A 301 2.95 15.47 13.67
CA GLN A 301 2.65 14.16 14.24
C GLN A 301 1.23 13.73 13.89
N GLU A 302 0.96 12.42 13.94
CA GLU A 302 -0.41 11.93 14.01
C GLU A 302 -1.01 12.29 15.37
N ASP A 303 -2.16 12.96 15.38
CA ASP A 303 -2.91 13.36 16.58
C ASP A 303 -4.20 12.54 16.75
N HIS A 304 -4.20 11.33 16.20
CA HIS A 304 -5.32 10.41 16.22
C HIS A 304 -4.84 8.97 16.36
N TYR A 305 -5.73 8.11 16.84
CA TYR A 305 -5.59 6.67 16.79
C TYR A 305 -6.53 6.08 15.75
N TRP A 306 -6.16 4.92 15.19
CA TRP A 306 -7.04 4.16 14.33
C TRP A 306 -8.00 3.33 15.16
N VAL A 307 -9.23 3.18 14.67
CA VAL A 307 -10.29 2.38 15.30
C VAL A 307 -10.80 1.37 14.29
N ILE A 308 -10.88 0.12 14.71
CA ILE A 308 -11.40 -1.00 13.92
C ILE A 308 -12.49 -1.74 14.70
N ASP A 309 -13.43 -2.32 13.98
CA ASP A 309 -14.39 -3.30 14.51
C ASP A 309 -13.89 -4.72 14.19
N MET A 310 -13.98 -5.63 15.17
CA MET A 310 -13.63 -7.04 15.03
C MET A 310 -14.77 -7.93 15.52
N PRO A 311 -14.99 -9.13 14.95
CA PRO A 311 -16.00 -10.06 15.45
C PRO A 311 -15.76 -10.43 16.92
N LYS A 312 -16.81 -10.44 17.73
CA LYS A 312 -16.70 -10.79 19.16
C LYS A 312 -16.69 -12.32 19.33
N PRO A 313 -15.89 -12.89 20.23
CA PRO A 313 -15.99 -14.31 20.57
C PRO A 313 -17.37 -14.65 21.18
N LYS A 314 -17.95 -15.81 20.84
CA LYS A 314 -19.25 -16.24 21.40
C LYS A 314 -19.19 -16.53 22.89
N GLY A 315 -18.04 -16.96 23.39
CA GLY A 315 -17.81 -17.22 24.81
C GLY A 315 -16.32 -17.28 25.15
N GLU A 316 -16.03 -17.34 26.44
CA GLU A 316 -14.68 -17.40 27.00
C GLU A 316 -14.32 -18.83 27.46
N THR A 317 -15.17 -19.82 27.17
CA THR A 317 -14.90 -21.22 27.49
C THR A 317 -13.97 -21.86 26.47
N ASP A 318 -13.16 -22.85 26.91
CA ASP A 318 -12.26 -23.58 26.01
C ASP A 318 -13.01 -24.27 24.84
N SER A 319 -14.25 -24.71 25.07
CA SER A 319 -15.11 -25.31 24.02
C SER A 319 -15.58 -24.33 22.96
N GLU A 320 -15.60 -23.03 23.27
CA GLU A 320 -16.05 -21.96 22.38
C GLU A 320 -14.88 -21.13 21.82
N TYR A 321 -13.65 -21.50 22.17
CA TYR A 321 -12.45 -20.80 21.72
C TYR A 321 -12.38 -20.71 20.19
N GLY A 322 -12.12 -19.50 19.67
CA GLY A 322 -12.03 -19.26 18.24
C GLY A 322 -13.37 -19.36 17.48
N VAL A 323 -14.51 -19.42 18.18
CA VAL A 323 -15.84 -19.28 17.58
C VAL A 323 -16.29 -17.83 17.69
N MET A 324 -16.38 -17.15 16.56
CA MET A 324 -16.82 -15.74 16.49
C MET A 324 -18.35 -15.64 16.40
N ASP A 325 -18.90 -14.56 16.92
CA ASP A 325 -20.30 -14.16 16.77
C ASP A 325 -20.46 -13.32 15.50
N ASP A 326 -21.28 -13.83 14.57
CA ASP A 326 -21.54 -13.16 13.29
C ASP A 326 -22.36 -11.87 13.44
N ASN A 327 -23.02 -11.68 14.59
CA ASN A 327 -23.92 -10.54 14.84
C ASN A 327 -23.38 -9.54 15.87
N ALA A 328 -22.24 -9.82 16.50
CA ALA A 328 -21.65 -8.97 17.53
C ALA A 328 -20.20 -8.62 17.19
N THR A 329 -19.87 -7.32 17.28
CA THR A 329 -18.51 -6.83 17.14
C THR A 329 -18.01 -6.18 18.43
N GLU A 330 -16.70 -6.12 18.57
CA GLU A 330 -16.01 -5.33 19.57
C GLU A 330 -14.99 -4.40 18.89
N ARG A 331 -14.79 -3.21 19.46
CA ARG A 331 -13.90 -2.20 18.88
C ARG A 331 -12.53 -2.21 19.53
N PHE A 332 -11.52 -1.99 18.70
CA PHE A 332 -10.14 -1.82 19.11
C PHE A 332 -9.59 -0.49 18.63
N VAL A 333 -8.76 0.12 19.47
CA VAL A 333 -8.04 1.38 19.21
C VAL A 333 -6.58 1.03 19.00
N LEU A 334 -6.08 1.19 17.77
CA LEU A 334 -4.70 0.95 17.40
C LEU A 334 -3.87 2.20 17.73
N PHE A 335 -3.14 2.16 18.83
CA PHE A 335 -2.47 3.33 19.39
C PHE A 335 -0.97 3.40 19.05
N LYS A 336 -0.37 2.28 18.61
CA LYS A 336 1.05 2.24 18.22
C LYS A 336 1.34 1.15 17.21
N ALA A 337 1.87 1.52 16.05
CA ALA A 337 2.40 0.54 15.11
C ALA A 337 3.73 -0.04 15.61
N LEU A 338 3.91 -1.35 15.45
CA LEU A 338 5.17 -2.07 15.72
C LEU A 338 5.98 -2.31 14.45
N ASN A 339 5.29 -2.46 13.31
CA ASN A 339 5.92 -2.62 12.00
C ASN A 339 4.98 -2.10 10.90
N LEU A 340 5.37 -1.00 10.26
CA LEU A 340 4.70 -0.45 9.07
C LEU A 340 5.48 -0.72 7.78
N GLN A 341 6.79 -0.96 7.87
CA GLN A 341 7.66 -1.15 6.70
C GLN A 341 7.22 -2.33 5.83
N ARG A 342 6.73 -3.42 6.45
CA ARG A 342 6.20 -4.55 5.68
C ARG A 342 4.84 -4.27 5.02
N GLY A 343 4.14 -3.22 5.44
CA GLY A 343 2.84 -2.79 4.90
C GLY A 343 2.92 -1.99 3.60
N GLN A 344 4.11 -1.48 3.24
CA GLN A 344 4.31 -0.65 2.06
C GLN A 344 4.29 -1.44 0.74
N VAL A 345 4.50 -2.76 0.79
CA VAL A 345 4.61 -3.59 -0.41
C VAL A 345 3.30 -3.57 -1.22
N ILE A 346 3.44 -3.39 -2.52
CA ILE A 346 2.39 -3.63 -3.52
C ILE A 346 2.14 -5.13 -3.55
N ARG A 347 3.14 -5.97 -3.84
CA ARG A 347 2.91 -7.42 -3.95
C ARG A 347 3.40 -8.16 -2.70
N GLY A 348 2.47 -8.80 -1.98
CA GLY A 348 2.81 -9.62 -0.82
C GLY A 348 1.71 -9.65 0.23
N ARG A 349 2.11 -9.83 1.50
CA ARG A 349 1.18 -9.87 2.64
C ARG A 349 0.81 -8.50 3.19
N ALA A 350 1.59 -7.47 2.86
CA ALA A 350 1.43 -6.11 3.38
C ALA A 350 1.14 -6.08 4.90
N THR A 351 1.84 -6.93 5.67
CA THR A 351 1.54 -7.16 7.08
C THR A 351 1.82 -5.92 7.92
N ARG A 352 0.83 -5.49 8.70
CA ARG A 352 0.95 -4.41 9.69
C ARG A 352 0.62 -4.95 11.07
N ILE A 353 1.47 -4.65 12.04
CA ILE A 353 1.31 -5.09 13.42
C ILE A 353 1.11 -3.85 14.30
N TRP A 354 0.08 -3.87 15.13
CA TRP A 354 -0.31 -2.77 16.00
C TRP A 354 -0.43 -3.24 17.44
N LYS A 355 -0.05 -2.38 18.37
CA LYS A 355 -0.56 -2.42 19.74
C LYS A 355 -1.93 -1.77 19.78
N ALA A 356 -2.84 -2.41 20.51
CA ALA A 356 -4.21 -1.96 20.61
C ALA A 356 -4.75 -2.07 22.04
N TRP A 357 -5.77 -1.26 22.32
CA TRP A 357 -6.65 -1.40 23.48
C TRP A 357 -8.06 -1.71 22.99
N ARG A 358 -8.91 -2.26 23.86
CA ARG A 358 -10.35 -2.22 23.60
C ARG A 358 -10.84 -0.78 23.68
N TYR A 359 -11.80 -0.44 22.84
CA TYR A 359 -12.37 0.90 22.81
C TYR A 359 -13.03 1.28 24.14
N ASP A 360 -13.70 0.33 24.79
CA ASP A 360 -14.34 0.54 26.09
C ASP A 360 -13.31 0.82 27.19
N ASP A 361 -12.08 0.30 27.06
CA ASP A 361 -10.99 0.51 28.01
C ASP A 361 -10.41 1.93 27.93
N LEU A 362 -10.79 2.74 26.94
CA LEU A 362 -10.39 4.16 26.89
C LEU A 362 -10.90 4.97 28.10
N LEU A 363 -11.95 4.48 28.78
CA LEU A 363 -12.46 5.06 30.03
C LEU A 363 -11.57 4.75 31.23
N LEU A 364 -10.71 3.74 31.14
CA LEU A 364 -9.75 3.38 32.17
C LEU A 364 -8.49 4.25 32.07
N PRO A 365 -7.78 4.45 33.19
CA PRO A 365 -6.42 4.98 33.18
C PRO A 365 -5.53 4.17 32.22
N PRO A 366 -4.60 4.81 31.47
CA PRO A 366 -3.75 4.11 30.50
C PRO A 366 -3.03 2.86 31.03
N GLU A 367 -2.60 2.89 32.28
CA GLU A 367 -1.92 1.81 33.01
C GLU A 367 -2.81 0.59 33.31
N GLU A 368 -4.13 0.76 33.32
CA GLU A 368 -5.12 -0.31 33.56
C GLU A 368 -5.67 -0.92 32.26
N ARG A 369 -5.35 -0.33 31.09
CA ARG A 369 -5.87 -0.80 29.80
C ARG A 369 -5.21 -2.11 29.40
N LYS A 370 -6.02 -3.13 29.09
CA LYS A 370 -5.50 -4.41 28.61
C LYS A 370 -4.87 -4.23 27.21
N LEU A 371 -3.63 -4.68 27.07
CA LEU A 371 -2.90 -4.63 25.80
C LEU A 371 -3.31 -5.80 24.89
N PHE A 372 -3.50 -5.49 23.62
CA PHE A 372 -3.71 -6.45 22.54
C PHE A 372 -2.73 -6.20 21.40
N ILE A 373 -2.49 -7.22 20.60
CA ILE A 373 -1.75 -7.11 19.34
C ILE A 373 -2.71 -7.36 18.18
N VAL A 374 -2.79 -6.42 17.25
CA VAL A 374 -3.57 -6.57 16.02
C VAL A 374 -2.62 -6.80 14.85
N LYS A 375 -2.82 -7.90 14.14
CA LYS A 375 -2.17 -8.21 12.88
C LYS A 375 -3.17 -8.01 11.76
N ASP A 376 -2.83 -7.12 10.84
CA ASP A 376 -3.59 -6.79 9.64
C ASP A 376 -2.77 -7.27 8.43
N SER A 377 -3.36 -8.10 7.55
CA SER A 377 -2.61 -8.70 6.44
C SER A 377 -3.48 -9.20 5.29
N TRP A 378 -2.86 -9.27 4.11
CA TRP A 378 -3.42 -9.82 2.88
C TRP A 378 -2.92 -11.25 2.66
N ARG A 379 -3.83 -12.21 2.63
CA ARG A 379 -3.49 -13.64 2.57
C ARG A 379 -4.02 -14.25 1.30
N ASP A 380 -3.35 -15.28 0.80
CA ASP A 380 -3.75 -15.90 -0.46
C ASP A 380 -5.15 -16.50 -0.31
N ALA A 381 -5.99 -16.28 -1.31
CA ALA A 381 -7.43 -16.58 -1.22
C ALA A 381 -7.75 -18.08 -1.12
N ASP A 382 -6.80 -18.93 -1.51
CA ASP A 382 -6.84 -20.39 -1.40
C ASP A 382 -6.45 -20.89 0.00
N ARG A 383 -6.07 -20.00 0.92
CA ARG A 383 -5.60 -20.35 2.27
C ARG A 383 -6.64 -20.04 3.33
N ARG A 384 -6.64 -20.88 4.38
CA ARG A 384 -7.49 -20.74 5.58
C ARG A 384 -7.17 -19.47 6.35
N LEU A 385 -8.10 -19.04 7.21
CA LEU A 385 -7.82 -17.94 8.11
C LEU A 385 -6.84 -18.34 9.22
N GLU A 386 -5.94 -17.45 9.63
CA GLU A 386 -4.89 -17.76 10.62
C GLU A 386 -5.53 -18.17 11.96
N GLY A 387 -6.62 -17.50 12.32
CA GLY A 387 -7.39 -17.83 13.51
C GLY A 387 -8.09 -19.19 13.48
N GLU A 388 -8.27 -19.82 12.32
CA GLU A 388 -8.74 -21.21 12.26
C GLU A 388 -7.71 -22.19 12.84
N PHE A 389 -6.41 -21.89 12.69
CA PHE A 389 -5.35 -22.70 13.30
C PHE A 389 -5.33 -22.53 14.81
N TYR A 390 -5.43 -21.29 15.30
CA TYR A 390 -5.57 -21.04 16.74
C TYR A 390 -6.79 -21.74 17.31
N LYS A 391 -7.96 -21.64 16.66
CA LYS A 391 -9.18 -22.35 17.04
C LYS A 391 -8.95 -23.86 17.18
N GLN A 392 -8.30 -24.48 16.20
CA GLN A 392 -8.00 -25.91 16.22
C GLN A 392 -7.03 -26.30 17.35
N ILE A 393 -6.02 -25.46 17.62
CA ILE A 393 -5.04 -25.71 18.68
C ILE A 393 -5.68 -25.57 20.06
N GLY A 394 -6.50 -24.54 20.27
CA GLY A 394 -7.05 -24.19 21.58
C GLY A 394 -6.01 -23.52 22.49
N HIS A 395 -6.34 -23.39 23.78
CA HIS A 395 -5.40 -22.90 24.79
C HIS A 395 -4.38 -23.99 25.14
N VAL A 396 -3.12 -23.78 24.76
CA VAL A 396 -1.99 -24.64 25.13
C VAL A 396 -0.77 -23.80 25.53
N PRO A 397 0.02 -24.22 26.53
CA PRO A 397 1.29 -23.57 26.84
C PRO A 397 2.22 -23.54 25.63
N GLY A 398 2.97 -22.45 25.47
CA GLY A 398 3.90 -22.27 24.37
C GLY A 398 3.28 -21.82 23.03
N VAL A 399 1.97 -21.57 22.97
CA VAL A 399 1.28 -20.97 21.80
C VAL A 399 0.58 -19.69 22.22
N ALA A 400 0.64 -18.66 21.37
CA ALA A 400 -0.04 -17.40 21.64
C ALA A 400 -1.57 -17.55 21.72
N VAL A 401 -2.19 -16.70 22.51
CA VAL A 401 -3.64 -16.67 22.69
C VAL A 401 -4.25 -15.64 21.74
N MET A 402 -5.01 -16.14 20.77
CA MET A 402 -5.91 -15.34 19.94
C MET A 402 -7.18 -14.96 20.71
N ARG A 403 -7.66 -13.74 20.49
CA ARG A 403 -8.98 -13.26 20.89
C ARG A 403 -9.99 -13.31 19.75
N SER A 404 -9.66 -12.68 18.62
CA SER A 404 -10.59 -12.48 17.50
C SER A 404 -9.87 -12.59 16.18
N TYR A 405 -10.58 -13.01 15.13
CA TYR A 405 -10.08 -13.02 13.76
C TYR A 405 -11.23 -12.89 12.77
N GLY A 406 -10.94 -12.44 11.56
CA GLY A 406 -11.93 -12.40 10.51
C GLY A 406 -11.42 -11.82 9.20
N VAL A 407 -12.23 -11.99 8.16
CA VAL A 407 -12.09 -11.26 6.91
C VAL A 407 -12.50 -9.81 7.13
N VAL A 408 -11.72 -8.87 6.61
CA VAL A 408 -12.07 -7.45 6.65
C VAL A 408 -13.22 -7.21 5.67
N HIS A 409 -14.22 -6.46 6.10
CA HIS A 409 -15.36 -6.09 5.26
C HIS A 409 -15.36 -4.58 5.01
N VAL A 410 -15.32 -4.18 3.74
CA VAL A 410 -15.36 -2.78 3.29
C VAL A 410 -16.68 -2.57 2.58
N ASP A 411 -17.45 -1.57 3.01
CA ASP A 411 -18.83 -1.34 2.55
C ASP A 411 -19.72 -2.59 2.60
N LYS A 412 -19.53 -3.43 3.64
CA LYS A 412 -20.22 -4.72 3.89
C LYS A 412 -19.84 -5.88 2.96
N GLU A 413 -18.88 -5.69 2.06
CA GLU A 413 -18.36 -6.75 1.21
C GLU A 413 -16.99 -7.22 1.72
N ALA A 414 -16.71 -8.51 1.59
CA ALA A 414 -15.39 -9.05 1.92
C ALA A 414 -14.31 -8.35 1.07
N ASP A 415 -13.26 -7.84 1.71
CA ASP A 415 -12.19 -7.10 1.06
C ASP A 415 -11.22 -8.07 0.36
N THR A 416 -11.64 -8.55 -0.81
CA THR A 416 -10.86 -9.43 -1.67
C THR A 416 -10.33 -8.71 -2.90
N VAL A 417 -9.14 -9.11 -3.35
CA VAL A 417 -8.54 -8.56 -4.57
C VAL A 417 -9.38 -8.88 -5.79
N ALA A 418 -9.86 -10.12 -5.92
CA ALA A 418 -10.56 -10.58 -7.12
C ALA A 418 -11.95 -9.94 -7.28
N SER A 419 -12.80 -10.00 -6.25
CA SER A 419 -14.19 -9.56 -6.38
C SER A 419 -14.37 -8.08 -6.08
N ARG A 420 -13.69 -7.51 -5.08
CA ARG A 420 -13.94 -6.13 -4.63
C ARG A 420 -12.99 -5.11 -5.26
N ILE A 421 -11.69 -5.39 -5.30
CA ILE A 421 -10.71 -4.46 -5.88
C ILE A 421 -10.77 -4.49 -7.41
N ARG A 422 -10.65 -5.69 -8.00
CA ARG A 422 -10.65 -5.90 -9.46
C ARG A 422 -12.04 -6.06 -10.06
N ARG A 423 -13.09 -6.17 -9.22
CA ARG A 423 -14.49 -6.25 -9.68
C ARG A 423 -14.75 -7.38 -10.66
N GLY A 424 -14.13 -8.53 -10.42
CA GLY A 424 -14.26 -9.71 -11.27
C GLY A 424 -13.51 -9.64 -12.60
N LEU A 425 -12.65 -8.63 -12.80
CA LEU A 425 -11.80 -8.55 -13.99
C LEU A 425 -10.91 -9.80 -14.08
N SER A 426 -11.13 -10.59 -15.13
CA SER A 426 -10.33 -11.76 -15.44
C SER A 426 -9.02 -11.34 -16.10
N VAL A 427 -7.92 -11.92 -15.65
CA VAL A 427 -6.59 -11.65 -16.19
C VAL A 427 -5.93 -12.97 -16.54
N HIS A 428 -5.56 -13.12 -17.81
CA HIS A 428 -4.73 -14.21 -18.30
C HIS A 428 -3.79 -13.61 -19.34
N ALA A 429 -2.55 -13.34 -18.92
CA ALA A 429 -1.56 -12.68 -19.76
C ALA A 429 -0.15 -13.00 -19.26
N LYS A 430 0.86 -12.67 -20.08
CA LYS A 430 2.26 -12.69 -19.66
C LYS A 430 2.57 -11.47 -18.79
N PRO A 431 3.33 -11.62 -17.70
CA PRO A 431 3.77 -10.48 -16.92
C PRO A 431 4.81 -9.64 -17.67
N ARG A 432 4.87 -8.35 -17.36
CA ARG A 432 5.85 -7.38 -17.88
C ARG A 432 7.09 -7.36 -17.00
N CYS A 433 8.26 -7.32 -17.62
CA CYS A 433 9.54 -7.11 -16.96
C CYS A 433 9.74 -5.62 -16.70
N ILE A 434 9.59 -5.19 -15.45
CA ILE A 434 9.75 -3.78 -15.07
C ILE A 434 11.20 -3.37 -14.78
N ASN A 435 12.16 -4.28 -14.98
CA ASN A 435 13.57 -3.99 -14.78
C ASN A 435 14.10 -3.11 -15.93
N ALA A 436 14.42 -1.85 -15.61
CA ALA A 436 14.99 -0.91 -16.56
C ALA A 436 16.45 -1.21 -16.94
N ALA A 437 17.16 -2.04 -16.15
CA ALA A 437 18.51 -2.50 -16.46
C ALA A 437 18.46 -3.60 -17.54
N GLN A 438 18.05 -3.26 -18.75
CA GLN A 438 18.29 -4.12 -19.90
C GLN A 438 19.80 -4.18 -20.13
N GLN A 439 20.40 -5.36 -19.96
CA GLN A 439 21.78 -5.59 -20.40
C GLN A 439 21.86 -5.24 -21.90
N LYS A 440 22.92 -4.53 -22.30
CA LYS A 440 23.28 -4.36 -23.71
C LYS A 440 23.31 -5.74 -24.36
N MET A 441 22.32 -6.08 -25.20
CA MET A 441 22.49 -7.18 -26.12
C MET A 441 23.65 -6.81 -27.03
N LYS A 442 24.67 -7.68 -27.10
CA LYS A 442 25.72 -7.53 -28.09
C LYS A 442 25.07 -7.65 -29.47
N ALA A 443 25.46 -6.80 -30.41
CA ALA A 443 24.91 -6.79 -31.76
C ALA A 443 25.01 -8.18 -32.45
N GLU A 444 25.99 -8.99 -32.05
CA GLU A 444 26.19 -10.37 -32.51
C GLU A 444 25.09 -11.36 -32.07
N ALA A 445 24.31 -11.03 -31.03
CA ALA A 445 23.20 -11.85 -30.53
C ALA A 445 21.88 -11.60 -31.29
N ILE A 446 21.86 -10.64 -32.23
CA ILE A 446 20.70 -10.37 -33.08
C ILE A 446 20.71 -11.41 -34.21
N PRO A 447 19.70 -12.29 -34.33
CA PRO A 447 19.63 -13.25 -35.41
C PRO A 447 19.68 -12.53 -36.77
N THR A 448 20.60 -12.92 -37.65
CA THR A 448 20.77 -12.36 -38.99
C THR A 448 19.67 -12.77 -39.99
N SER A 449 18.72 -13.60 -39.55
CA SER A 449 17.58 -14.02 -40.34
C SER A 449 16.28 -13.60 -39.67
N THR A 450 15.40 -12.98 -40.46
CA THR A 450 14.05 -12.61 -40.07
C THR A 450 13.29 -13.88 -39.64
N PRO A 451 12.67 -13.93 -38.45
CA PRO A 451 11.76 -15.00 -38.10
C PRO A 451 10.66 -15.09 -39.16
N GLY A 452 10.44 -16.29 -39.70
CA GLY A 452 9.48 -16.52 -40.78
C GLY A 452 8.07 -16.02 -40.42
N LYS A 453 7.31 -15.69 -41.48
CA LYS A 453 5.96 -15.09 -41.50
C LYS A 453 4.84 -15.85 -40.73
N SER A 454 5.16 -16.84 -39.91
CA SER A 454 4.22 -17.54 -39.01
C SER A 454 4.23 -17.02 -37.57
N TRP A 455 5.09 -16.05 -37.23
CA TRP A 455 5.10 -15.38 -35.94
C TRP A 455 4.69 -13.91 -36.14
N GLY A 456 3.51 -13.55 -35.64
CA GLY A 456 2.99 -12.18 -35.70
C GLY A 456 3.92 -11.20 -34.99
N SER A 457 4.67 -10.45 -35.81
CA SER A 457 5.45 -9.25 -35.53
C SER A 457 6.51 -9.30 -34.43
N THR A 458 7.65 -9.89 -34.77
CA THR A 458 8.94 -9.36 -34.33
C THR A 458 9.17 -8.03 -35.07
N THR A 459 9.16 -6.91 -34.33
CA THR A 459 9.91 -5.68 -34.63
C THR A 459 9.43 -4.77 -35.78
N ASP A 460 8.45 -3.92 -35.47
CA ASP A 460 8.52 -2.50 -35.83
C ASP A 460 9.14 -1.75 -34.63
N TYR A 461 10.45 -1.54 -34.69
CA TYR A 461 11.18 -0.70 -33.74
C TYR A 461 10.93 0.78 -34.09
N SER A 462 9.87 1.39 -33.56
CA SER A 462 9.73 2.85 -33.49
C SER A 462 8.61 3.26 -32.50
N MET A 463 8.95 4.20 -31.60
CA MET A 463 8.08 5.01 -30.70
C MET A 463 7.68 4.45 -29.31
N LEU A 464 8.65 4.48 -28.40
CA LEU A 464 8.60 5.17 -27.09
C LEU A 464 7.22 5.54 -26.48
N ILE A 465 6.70 4.63 -25.64
CA ILE A 465 5.83 4.77 -24.44
C ILE A 465 5.85 3.40 -23.75
N ASP A 466 6.16 3.31 -22.44
CA ASP A 466 6.01 2.13 -21.55
C ASP A 466 6.28 0.71 -22.11
N TYR A 467 7.20 0.53 -23.07
CA TYR A 467 7.47 -0.78 -23.67
C TYR A 467 8.43 -1.64 -22.82
N LEU A 468 7.99 -1.98 -21.62
CA LEU A 468 8.61 -3.02 -20.80
C LEU A 468 8.39 -4.38 -21.49
N PRO A 469 9.43 -5.19 -21.74
CA PRO A 469 9.23 -6.45 -22.46
C PRO A 469 8.37 -7.40 -21.62
N PHE A 470 7.58 -8.26 -22.26
CA PHE A 470 6.98 -9.38 -21.56
C PHE A 470 8.08 -10.32 -21.08
N MET A 471 7.85 -10.95 -19.93
CA MET A 471 8.69 -12.06 -19.51
C MET A 471 8.44 -13.27 -20.42
N GLU A 472 9.51 -14.00 -20.73
CA GLU A 472 9.47 -15.28 -21.43
C GLU A 472 8.99 -16.40 -20.48
N VAL A 473 7.73 -16.29 -20.02
CA VAL A 473 7.04 -17.26 -19.16
C VAL A 473 5.65 -17.54 -19.71
N GLU A 474 5.02 -18.62 -19.24
CA GLU A 474 3.63 -18.95 -19.60
C GLU A 474 2.64 -17.88 -19.10
N GLU A 475 1.58 -17.69 -19.88
CA GLU A 475 0.44 -16.86 -19.47
C GLU A 475 -0.18 -17.42 -18.20
N ARG A 476 -0.56 -16.52 -17.30
CA ARG A 476 -1.07 -16.92 -16.00
C ARG A 476 -2.02 -15.90 -15.43
N THR A 477 -2.79 -16.35 -14.46
CA THR A 477 -3.69 -15.51 -13.69
C THR A 477 -3.03 -15.15 -12.35
N PRO A 478 -3.01 -13.86 -11.96
CA PRO A 478 -2.49 -13.49 -10.65
C PRO A 478 -3.36 -14.10 -9.55
N ARG A 479 -2.73 -14.76 -8.57
CA ARG A 479 -3.44 -15.37 -7.44
C ARG A 479 -4.18 -14.30 -6.64
N GLY A 480 -5.43 -14.58 -6.29
CA GLY A 480 -6.24 -13.69 -5.45
C GLY A 480 -5.72 -13.60 -4.02
N LYS A 481 -6.02 -12.49 -3.35
CA LYS A 481 -5.80 -12.32 -1.91
C LYS A 481 -7.06 -11.85 -1.21
N VAL A 482 -7.16 -12.20 0.07
CA VAL A 482 -8.22 -11.81 1.01
C VAL A 482 -7.58 -11.03 2.15
N HIS A 483 -8.09 -9.85 2.43
CA HIS A 483 -7.69 -9.03 3.56
C HIS A 483 -8.31 -9.56 4.85
N SER A 484 -7.50 -9.69 5.90
CA SER A 484 -7.94 -10.24 7.17
C SER A 484 -7.19 -9.64 8.35
N ARG A 485 -7.83 -9.71 9.52
CA ARG A 485 -7.28 -9.25 10.78
C ARG A 485 -7.32 -10.36 11.83
N LEU A 486 -6.33 -10.33 12.71
CA LEU A 486 -6.17 -11.20 13.87
C LEU A 486 -5.84 -10.34 15.09
N VAL A 487 -6.53 -10.57 16.20
CA VAL A 487 -6.28 -9.96 17.50
C VAL A 487 -5.73 -11.02 18.45
N LEU A 488 -4.54 -10.78 18.98
CA LEU A 488 -3.90 -11.61 19.99
C LEU A 488 -3.97 -10.90 21.35
N GLU A 489 -4.25 -11.67 22.40
CA GLU A 489 -4.10 -11.21 23.79
C GLU A 489 -2.66 -11.32 24.26
N SER A 490 -1.91 -12.24 23.66
CA SER A 490 -0.52 -12.47 24.00
C SER A 490 0.42 -11.51 23.26
N TYR A 491 1.46 -11.08 23.98
CA TYR A 491 2.53 -10.25 23.45
C TYR A 491 3.85 -10.62 24.15
N GLY A 492 4.96 -10.18 23.57
CA GLY A 492 6.29 -10.47 24.08
C GLY A 492 7.37 -9.83 23.23
N TRP A 493 8.61 -10.22 23.48
CA TRP A 493 9.78 -9.75 22.73
C TRP A 493 10.27 -10.83 21.78
N PRO A 494 10.66 -10.51 20.53
CA PRO A 494 11.26 -11.48 19.62
C PRO A 494 12.46 -12.18 20.25
N LEU A 495 12.70 -13.45 19.89
CA LEU A 495 13.75 -14.28 20.49
C LEU A 495 15.13 -13.63 20.49
N LYS A 496 15.46 -12.85 19.45
CA LYS A 496 16.72 -12.08 19.33
C LYS A 496 16.95 -11.05 20.45
N MET A 497 15.92 -10.72 21.22
CA MET A 497 15.99 -9.79 22.35
C MET A 497 16.32 -10.49 23.67
N ALA A 498 16.62 -11.80 23.66
CA ALA A 498 17.04 -12.53 24.85
C ALA A 498 18.24 -11.83 25.52
N LEU A 499 18.16 -11.63 26.83
CA LEU A 499 19.17 -10.95 27.64
C LEU A 499 20.34 -11.88 27.98
N THR A 500 20.09 -13.19 28.02
CA THR A 500 21.12 -14.18 28.38
C THR A 500 21.03 -15.45 27.51
N PRO A 501 22.15 -16.18 27.34
CA PRO A 501 22.12 -17.49 26.69
C PRO A 501 21.18 -18.49 27.38
N LEU A 502 21.01 -18.38 28.71
CA LEU A 502 20.10 -19.23 29.46
C LEU A 502 18.64 -18.95 29.08
N GLU A 503 18.23 -17.68 29.06
CA GLU A 503 16.89 -17.28 28.64
C GLU A 503 16.60 -17.73 27.20
N LEU A 504 17.57 -17.55 26.29
CA LEU A 504 17.46 -18.00 24.90
C LEU A 504 17.17 -19.51 24.82
N VAL A 505 17.96 -20.35 25.48
CA VAL A 505 17.78 -21.81 25.45
C VAL A 505 16.47 -22.23 26.10
N GLN A 506 16.08 -21.56 27.19
CA GLN A 506 14.82 -21.81 27.87
C GLN A 506 13.60 -21.44 27.01
N ALA A 507 13.67 -20.30 26.33
CA ALA A 507 12.65 -19.86 25.39
C ALA A 507 12.53 -20.82 24.20
N MET A 508 13.65 -21.26 23.62
CA MET A 508 13.65 -22.26 22.54
C MET A 508 13.04 -23.59 22.99
N LYS A 509 13.35 -24.05 24.21
CA LYS A 509 12.75 -25.26 24.79
C LYS A 509 11.22 -25.15 24.88
N ASP A 510 10.72 -24.03 25.38
CA ASP A 510 9.27 -23.81 25.55
C ASP A 510 8.57 -23.65 24.20
N ALA A 511 9.22 -23.00 23.22
CA ALA A 511 8.74 -22.93 21.85
C ALA A 511 8.62 -24.33 21.22
N VAL A 512 9.63 -25.20 21.34
CA VAL A 512 9.56 -26.58 20.85
C VAL A 512 8.41 -27.34 21.49
N ALA A 513 8.19 -27.16 22.81
CA ALA A 513 7.06 -27.75 23.51
C ALA A 513 5.71 -27.23 23.00
N GLY A 514 5.59 -25.92 22.74
CA GLY A 514 4.41 -25.31 22.13
C GLY A 514 4.11 -25.83 20.73
N HIS A 515 5.13 -25.98 19.88
CA HIS A 515 4.97 -26.56 18.55
C HIS A 515 4.51 -28.01 18.65
N TRP A 516 5.08 -28.79 19.57
CA TRP A 516 4.66 -30.16 19.83
C TRP A 516 3.20 -30.24 20.31
N ALA A 517 2.77 -29.31 21.16
CA ALA A 517 1.38 -29.21 21.59
C ALA A 517 0.43 -28.92 20.41
N ALA A 518 0.79 -27.98 19.54
CA ALA A 518 0.03 -27.70 18.31
C ALA A 518 0.00 -28.91 17.37
N TYR A 519 1.13 -29.61 17.21
CA TYR A 519 1.23 -30.83 16.41
C TYR A 519 0.28 -31.92 16.91
N ARG A 520 0.23 -32.15 18.23
CA ARG A 520 -0.71 -33.11 18.85
C ARG A 520 -2.17 -32.73 18.67
N ARG A 521 -2.48 -31.46 18.38
CA ARG A 521 -3.81 -30.95 18.03
C ARG A 521 -4.07 -30.96 16.51
N GLY A 522 -3.16 -31.55 15.73
CA GLY A 522 -3.31 -31.68 14.29
C GLY A 522 -2.79 -30.50 13.48
N VAL A 523 -1.99 -29.59 14.05
CA VAL A 523 -1.49 -28.39 13.35
C VAL A 523 0.04 -28.39 13.28
N VAL A 524 0.59 -28.22 12.07
CA VAL A 524 2.03 -28.02 11.84
C VAL A 524 2.29 -26.58 11.42
N HIS A 525 3.22 -25.87 12.08
CA HIS A 525 3.45 -24.44 11.85
C HIS A 525 4.13 -24.12 10.51
N ARG A 526 5.14 -24.91 10.12
CA ARG A 526 5.96 -24.81 8.88
C ARG A 526 6.78 -23.53 8.65
N ASP A 527 6.54 -22.44 9.38
CA ASP A 527 7.34 -21.21 9.29
C ASP A 527 7.94 -20.81 10.66
N LEU A 528 8.61 -21.76 11.34
CA LEU A 528 9.29 -21.42 12.59
C LEU A 528 10.59 -20.67 12.31
N SER A 529 10.68 -19.46 12.83
CA SER A 529 11.86 -18.58 12.72
C SER A 529 12.05 -17.78 14.00
N GLU A 530 13.22 -17.15 14.19
CA GLU A 530 13.47 -16.29 15.36
C GLU A 530 12.46 -15.14 15.51
N GLY A 531 11.81 -14.72 14.41
CA GLY A 531 10.80 -13.68 14.40
C GLY A 531 9.41 -14.15 14.84
N ASN A 532 9.17 -15.46 14.81
CA ASN A 532 7.88 -16.08 15.14
C ASN A 532 7.87 -16.71 16.54
N LEU A 533 8.91 -16.45 17.32
CA LEU A 533 9.06 -16.86 18.71
C LEU A 533 9.14 -15.63 19.61
N LEU A 534 8.24 -15.55 20.59
CA LEU A 534 8.18 -14.44 21.54
C LEU A 534 8.53 -14.91 22.95
N ILE A 535 9.46 -14.21 23.60
CA ILE A 535 9.76 -14.28 25.03
C ILE A 535 8.68 -13.50 25.78
N THR A 536 8.11 -14.09 26.81
CA THR A 536 6.95 -13.52 27.54
C THR A 536 7.36 -12.71 28.77
N GLY A 537 8.57 -12.92 29.28
CA GLY A 537 9.05 -12.40 30.57
C GLY A 537 8.55 -13.17 31.78
N SER A 538 7.85 -14.30 31.59
CA SER A 538 7.52 -15.23 32.68
C SER A 538 8.72 -16.09 33.03
N ASP A 539 8.95 -16.37 34.32
CA ASP A 539 9.95 -17.35 34.78
C ASP A 539 9.38 -18.79 34.88
N VAL A 540 8.08 -18.96 34.61
CA VAL A 540 7.39 -20.25 34.75
C VAL A 540 7.73 -21.16 33.56
N PRO A 541 8.31 -22.37 33.78
CA PRO A 541 8.60 -23.31 32.71
C PRO A 541 7.36 -23.64 31.88
N GLY A 542 7.48 -23.58 30.55
CA GLY A 542 6.38 -23.77 29.60
C GLY A 542 5.64 -22.48 29.23
N LEU A 543 5.88 -21.38 29.96
CA LEU A 543 5.30 -20.06 29.69
C LEU A 543 6.36 -18.99 29.39
N ARG A 544 7.66 -19.33 29.37
CA ARG A 544 8.75 -18.35 29.13
C ARG A 544 8.76 -17.84 27.69
N ALA A 545 8.29 -18.67 26.76
CA ALA A 545 8.15 -18.30 25.36
C ALA A 545 6.89 -18.89 24.74
N MET A 546 6.49 -18.31 23.61
CA MET A 546 5.34 -18.73 22.83
C MET A 546 5.62 -18.62 21.33
N ILE A 547 4.91 -19.43 20.55
CA ILE A 547 4.89 -19.37 19.08
C ILE A 547 3.73 -18.48 18.60
N ILE A 548 4.00 -17.70 17.56
CA ILE A 548 3.05 -16.88 16.82
C ILE A 548 3.18 -17.13 15.30
N ASP A 549 2.28 -16.55 14.51
CA ASP A 549 2.32 -16.53 13.04
C ASP A 549 2.03 -17.89 12.37
N PHE A 550 0.84 -18.43 12.65
CA PHE A 550 0.35 -19.67 12.04
C PHE A 550 -0.14 -19.47 10.60
N ASP A 551 0.21 -18.35 9.95
CA ASP A 551 -0.19 -18.06 8.58
C ASP A 551 0.22 -19.17 7.63
N TYR A 552 1.38 -19.79 7.81
CA TYR A 552 1.91 -20.87 6.98
C TYR A 552 1.57 -22.27 7.49
N ALA A 553 0.75 -22.38 8.53
CA ALA A 553 0.41 -23.65 9.12
C ALA A 553 -0.46 -24.53 8.21
N LYS A 554 -0.53 -25.82 8.54
CA LYS A 554 -1.45 -26.80 7.94
C LYS A 554 -2.05 -27.73 8.95
N PHE A 555 -3.23 -28.25 8.62
CA PHE A 555 -3.80 -29.40 9.30
C PHE A 555 -3.12 -30.68 8.82
N LEU A 556 -2.79 -31.56 9.76
CA LEU A 556 -2.27 -32.89 9.47
C LEU A 556 -3.30 -33.68 8.66
N GLY A 557 -2.88 -34.26 7.54
CA GLY A 557 -3.75 -35.00 6.62
C GLY A 557 -4.48 -34.13 5.58
N ASP A 558 -4.23 -32.82 5.51
CA ASP A 558 -4.79 -31.96 4.46
C ASP A 558 -4.15 -32.31 3.09
N PRO A 559 -4.93 -32.73 2.06
CA PRO A 559 -4.40 -33.15 0.76
C PRO A 559 -3.67 -32.03 0.02
N THR A 560 -3.87 -30.76 0.39
CA THR A 560 -3.14 -29.62 -0.18
C THR A 560 -1.65 -29.63 0.17
N LEU A 561 -1.17 -30.52 1.07
CA LEU A 561 0.24 -30.65 1.45
C LEU A 561 1.19 -30.85 0.25
N ALA A 562 0.73 -31.48 -0.83
CA ALA A 562 1.54 -31.77 -2.02
C ALA A 562 1.72 -30.58 -2.98
N ASP A 563 0.76 -29.64 -3.03
CA ASP A 563 0.72 -28.55 -4.02
C ASP A 563 1.15 -27.18 -3.46
N ASP A 564 1.61 -27.14 -2.21
CA ASP A 564 1.97 -25.89 -1.54
C ASP A 564 3.41 -25.48 -1.84
N LEU A 565 3.57 -24.41 -2.62
CA LEU A 565 4.84 -23.87 -3.14
C LEU A 565 5.87 -23.45 -2.08
N ILE A 566 5.53 -23.43 -0.78
CA ILE A 566 6.53 -23.32 0.28
C ILE A 566 7.49 -24.52 0.27
N SER A 567 7.08 -25.65 -0.32
CA SER A 567 7.92 -26.83 -0.53
C SER A 567 8.95 -26.68 -1.67
N VAL A 568 8.90 -25.59 -2.46
CA VAL A 568 9.74 -25.38 -3.66
C VAL A 568 10.50 -24.04 -3.65
N ARG A 569 10.68 -23.40 -2.48
CA ARG A 569 11.54 -22.22 -2.34
C ARG A 569 12.82 -22.50 -1.59
#